data_AF-A0A5N6HF69-F1
#
_entry.id   AF-A0A5N6HF69-F1
#
_cell.length_a   1.000
_cell.length_b   1.000
_cell.length_c   1.000
_cell.angle_alpha   90.00
_cell.angle_beta   90.00
_cell.angle_gamma   90.00
#
_symmetry.space_group_name_H-M   'P 1'
#
loop_
_entity.id
_entity.type
_entity.pdbx_description
1 polymer ?
#
loop_
_entity_poly.entity_id
_entity_poly.type
_entity_poly.pdbx_seq_one_letter_code
_entity_poly.pdbx_strand_id
1 'polypeptide(L)'
;MIKKLRYKIQKFPVEKISRFTYIAPQITPSAAQVALWLSAIYGVIRELAPHLPRLRLVGQNDLPLVETFVPCCGESLDIILDTARAACAIDYPTARFCVTVLDDGNSAALHKAIADLCKIWPNLSYHSRGVKPNVKVFAKAGNLNYGLFEIKRPFPPEFIAVMDADCMPTPDFLRATLPHMLTRSKLAIVGSAQYYYNLPDGDPLDQALDYYSAIKIPHLNRLGKSFASGSGCVIRYSTLLKTGGFPTFGSVEDVTLSSILTQSGDQILVLTEMVQLGLAPGSFEGHVLQTSRHKAGVSDQILTWSPSTSNTIPPRYRPALGWIGLSLTWKIVVRFITNIFIPLALASGQQLVPTTLLRLQMVLAVLYISSFWLYEWLRAAHTGFRVSIFHHLREWFLATRHMYALLHFYLFSFQSSNKWPARSVVTGSTQNPWNLPTASQSQAKRFYQGFFAPTVSISMIYFMGTFVTIAYSIWSCYSENSENDKLFTRVAWPPMLLLCYLILTSSLTPLRCSIWPLRYPNRKLSLGPHPNHAQAVFPKEDVRLAVMKRQRPPLGEFYHLVLVPVVLAALMYFALVV
;
A
#
# COMPACT_ATOMS: atom_id res chain seq x y z
N MET A 1 -56.09 47.26 6.33
CA MET A 1 -56.94 46.67 5.28
C MET A 1 -56.19 45.50 4.65
N ILE A 2 -56.24 44.31 5.26
CA ILE A 2 -55.52 43.11 4.80
C ILE A 2 -56.56 42.10 4.32
N LYS A 3 -56.60 41.85 3.01
CA LYS A 3 -57.48 40.87 2.35
C LYS A 3 -56.99 39.45 2.65
N LYS A 4 -57.89 38.62 3.22
CA LYS A 4 -57.73 37.16 3.34
C LYS A 4 -57.73 36.51 1.94
N LEU A 5 -56.62 35.88 1.56
CA LEU A 5 -56.56 34.92 0.45
C LEU A 5 -56.88 33.52 0.98
N ARG A 6 -57.97 32.92 0.49
CA ARG A 6 -58.36 31.52 0.71
C ARG A 6 -57.53 30.62 -0.22
N TYR A 7 -56.74 29.70 0.33
CA TYR A 7 -56.16 28.59 -0.44
C TYR A 7 -57.04 27.34 -0.27
N LYS A 8 -57.44 26.73 -1.40
CA LYS A 8 -58.06 25.39 -1.46
C LYS A 8 -56.93 24.35 -1.36
N ILE A 9 -56.96 23.51 -0.34
CA ILE A 9 -56.05 22.35 -0.22
C ILE A 9 -56.77 21.14 -0.82
N GLN A 10 -56.27 20.63 -1.94
CA GLN A 10 -56.70 19.36 -2.53
C GLN A 10 -55.80 18.26 -1.93
N LYS A 11 -56.35 17.42 -1.05
CA LYS A 11 -55.63 16.26 -0.49
C LYS A 11 -55.50 15.20 -1.58
N PHE A 12 -54.28 14.92 -2.02
CA PHE A 12 -53.98 13.69 -2.76
C PHE A 12 -53.85 12.53 -1.76
N PRO A 13 -54.51 11.39 -1.97
CA PRO A 13 -54.35 10.23 -1.10
C PRO A 13 -52.92 9.66 -1.25
N VAL A 14 -52.23 9.57 -0.10
CA VAL A 14 -50.84 9.10 0.06
C VAL A 14 -50.65 7.62 -0.34
N GLU A 15 -51.73 6.89 -0.61
CA GLU A 15 -51.69 5.44 -0.84
C GLU A 15 -51.11 5.01 -2.20
N LYS A 16 -51.03 5.89 -3.22
CA LYS A 16 -50.51 5.50 -4.54
C LYS A 16 -48.99 5.66 -4.73
N ILE A 17 -48.30 6.37 -3.84
CA ILE A 17 -46.82 6.57 -3.93
C ILE A 17 -46.04 5.42 -3.26
N SER A 18 -46.68 4.63 -2.38
CA SER A 18 -46.04 3.53 -1.65
C SER A 18 -45.65 2.32 -2.50
N ARG A 19 -46.36 2.05 -3.61
CA ARG A 19 -46.04 0.87 -4.45
C ARG A 19 -44.78 1.03 -5.31
N PHE A 20 -44.44 2.25 -5.74
CA PHE A 20 -43.21 2.50 -6.49
C PHE A 20 -41.96 2.65 -5.60
N THR A 21 -42.13 3.03 -4.33
CA THR A 21 -41.03 3.17 -3.36
C THR A 21 -40.61 1.86 -2.71
N TYR A 22 -41.45 0.81 -2.75
CA TYR A 22 -41.11 -0.51 -2.21
C TYR A 22 -40.39 -1.44 -3.20
N ILE A 23 -40.59 -1.26 -4.50
CA ILE A 23 -40.01 -2.16 -5.52
C ILE A 23 -38.58 -1.72 -5.92
N ALA A 24 -38.33 -0.40 -5.97
CA ALA A 24 -37.04 0.14 -6.39
C ALA A 24 -35.84 -0.23 -5.48
N PRO A 25 -35.96 -0.30 -4.13
CA PRO A 25 -34.89 -0.73 -3.23
C PRO A 25 -34.70 -2.26 -3.17
N GLN A 26 -35.63 -3.04 -3.73
CA GLN A 26 -35.57 -4.52 -3.70
C GLN A 26 -34.92 -5.11 -4.96
N ILE A 27 -35.02 -4.41 -6.10
CA ILE A 27 -34.38 -4.80 -7.37
C ILE A 27 -32.94 -4.25 -7.49
N THR A 28 -32.62 -3.15 -6.79
CA THR A 28 -31.29 -2.52 -6.85
C THR A 28 -30.15 -3.33 -6.22
N PRO A 29 -30.32 -4.05 -5.08
CA PRO A 29 -29.26 -4.88 -4.53
C PRO A 29 -28.91 -6.07 -5.43
N SER A 30 -29.91 -6.68 -6.07
CA SER A 30 -29.70 -7.83 -6.96
C SER A 30 -29.04 -7.43 -8.28
N ALA A 31 -29.46 -6.31 -8.89
CA ALA A 31 -28.82 -5.80 -10.11
C ALA A 31 -27.37 -5.35 -9.87
N ALA A 32 -27.10 -4.68 -8.74
CA ALA A 32 -25.74 -4.29 -8.36
C ALA A 32 -24.84 -5.51 -8.09
N GLN A 33 -25.37 -6.55 -7.43
CA GLN A 33 -24.66 -7.80 -7.20
C GLN A 33 -24.34 -8.54 -8.50
N VAL A 34 -25.29 -8.58 -9.45
CA VAL A 34 -25.07 -9.18 -10.78
C VAL A 34 -24.04 -8.39 -11.59
N ALA A 35 -24.08 -7.06 -11.56
CA ALA A 35 -23.09 -6.22 -12.24
C ALA A 35 -21.67 -6.43 -11.67
N LEU A 36 -21.55 -6.51 -10.34
CA LEU A 36 -20.29 -6.84 -9.68
C LEU A 36 -19.82 -8.25 -10.05
N TRP A 37 -20.74 -9.22 -10.13
CA TRP A 37 -20.44 -10.60 -10.52
C TRP A 37 -19.90 -10.70 -11.96
N LEU A 38 -20.57 -10.07 -12.93
CA LEU A 38 -20.11 -10.02 -14.33
C LEU A 38 -18.76 -9.31 -14.46
N SER A 39 -18.53 -8.26 -13.67
CA SER A 39 -17.23 -7.57 -13.66
C SER A 39 -16.09 -8.45 -13.13
N ALA A 40 -16.36 -9.33 -12.16
CA ALA A 40 -15.38 -10.27 -11.63
C ALA A 40 -15.02 -11.34 -12.68
N ILE A 41 -16.00 -11.90 -13.38
CA ILE A 41 -15.78 -12.88 -14.47
C ILE A 41 -14.99 -12.26 -15.62
N TYR A 42 -15.37 -11.05 -16.06
CA TYR A 42 -14.61 -10.32 -17.08
C TYR A 42 -13.17 -10.05 -16.64
N GLY A 43 -12.97 -9.80 -15.33
CA GLY A 43 -11.66 -9.70 -14.71
C GLY A 43 -10.82 -10.98 -14.86
N VAL A 44 -11.40 -12.17 -14.67
CA VAL A 44 -10.68 -13.46 -14.82
C VAL A 44 -10.12 -13.60 -16.23
N ILE A 45 -10.94 -13.36 -17.24
CA ILE A 45 -10.59 -13.58 -18.65
C ILE A 45 -9.42 -12.67 -19.08
N ARG A 46 -9.36 -11.44 -18.56
CA ARG A 46 -8.27 -10.49 -18.85
C ARG A 46 -6.96 -10.78 -18.14
N GLU A 47 -6.95 -11.58 -17.08
CA GLU A 47 -5.77 -11.80 -16.25
C GLU A 47 -4.81 -12.86 -16.80
N LEU A 48 -5.28 -13.73 -17.71
CA LEU A 48 -4.53 -14.86 -18.30
C LEU A 48 -3.43 -14.46 -19.31
N ALA A 49 -3.04 -13.19 -19.37
CA ALA A 49 -1.99 -12.70 -20.26
C ALA A 49 -0.58 -13.01 -19.71
N PRO A 50 0.39 -13.35 -20.59
CA PRO A 50 1.73 -13.76 -20.17
C PRO A 50 2.47 -12.67 -19.38
N HIS A 51 3.38 -13.12 -18.51
CA HIS A 51 4.27 -12.23 -17.77
C HIS A 51 5.13 -11.38 -18.72
N LEU A 52 5.47 -10.16 -18.29
CA LEU A 52 6.39 -9.30 -19.02
C LEU A 52 7.75 -9.99 -19.19
N PRO A 53 8.36 -9.94 -20.39
CA PRO A 53 9.69 -10.51 -20.60
C PRO A 53 10.71 -9.78 -19.72
N ARG A 54 11.62 -10.52 -19.12
CA ARG A 54 12.78 -9.95 -18.43
C ARG A 54 13.83 -9.59 -19.46
N LEU A 55 14.12 -8.31 -19.59
CA LEU A 55 15.12 -7.82 -20.53
C LEU A 55 16.42 -7.52 -19.78
N ARG A 56 17.55 -7.66 -20.48
CA ARG A 56 18.86 -7.25 -19.97
C ARG A 56 19.62 -6.50 -21.06
N LEU A 57 20.17 -5.34 -20.69
CA LEU A 57 21.02 -4.54 -21.56
C LEU A 57 22.40 -5.19 -21.65
N VAL A 58 22.80 -5.56 -22.85
CA VAL A 58 24.09 -6.21 -23.13
C VAL A 58 24.99 -5.23 -23.89
N GLY A 59 26.30 -5.32 -23.67
CA GLY A 59 27.30 -4.43 -24.25
C GLY A 59 27.82 -3.38 -23.27
N GLN A 60 28.83 -2.63 -23.73
CA GLN A 60 29.51 -1.56 -22.98
C GLN A 60 29.51 -0.22 -23.72
N ASN A 61 29.30 -0.24 -25.04
CA ASN A 61 29.33 0.94 -25.90
C ASN A 61 27.92 1.52 -26.07
N ASP A 62 27.86 2.83 -26.32
CA ASP A 62 26.61 3.58 -26.62
C ASP A 62 25.49 3.41 -25.57
N LEU A 63 25.89 3.13 -24.33
CA LEU A 63 24.97 3.06 -23.21
C LEU A 63 24.57 4.47 -22.75
N PRO A 64 23.28 4.68 -22.40
CA PRO A 64 22.79 6.01 -22.06
C PRO A 64 23.40 6.55 -20.78
N LEU A 65 23.48 7.88 -20.68
CA LEU A 65 23.94 8.54 -19.45
C LEU A 65 22.89 8.44 -18.34
N VAL A 66 23.28 7.93 -17.17
CA VAL A 66 22.39 7.77 -16.01
C VAL A 66 22.94 8.48 -14.78
N GLU A 67 22.09 9.26 -14.12
CA GLU A 67 22.38 9.86 -12.82
C GLU A 67 21.54 9.15 -11.74
N THR A 68 22.18 8.57 -10.74
CA THR A 68 21.51 7.83 -9.65
C THR A 68 21.48 8.66 -8.39
N PHE A 69 20.29 9.11 -7.98
CA PHE A 69 20.09 9.85 -6.74
C PHE A 69 19.84 8.91 -5.57
N VAL A 70 20.58 9.14 -4.49
CA VAL A 70 20.41 8.51 -3.18
C VAL A 70 20.03 9.59 -2.15
N PRO A 71 18.74 9.97 -2.04
CA PRO A 71 18.30 10.94 -1.04
C PRO A 71 18.35 10.35 0.37
N CYS A 72 18.91 11.10 1.31
CA CYS A 72 18.91 10.78 2.73
C CYS A 72 18.57 12.00 3.59
N CYS A 73 17.98 11.76 4.75
CA CYS A 73 17.67 12.77 5.76
C CYS A 73 17.55 12.10 7.14
N GLY A 74 18.69 11.92 7.82
CA GLY A 74 18.74 11.46 9.21
C GLY A 74 18.77 9.94 9.40
N GLU A 75 18.83 9.13 8.34
CA GLU A 75 19.16 7.71 8.42
C GLU A 75 20.57 7.50 9.01
N SER A 76 20.83 6.32 9.55
CA SER A 76 22.12 6.02 10.13
C SER A 76 23.22 5.95 9.06
N LEU A 77 24.42 6.39 9.45
CA LEU A 77 25.57 6.45 8.55
C LEU A 77 25.86 5.12 7.86
N ASP A 78 25.77 3.99 8.58
CA ASP A 78 26.03 2.67 8.02
C ASP A 78 25.00 2.26 6.94
N ILE A 79 23.72 2.61 7.13
CA ILE A 79 22.67 2.33 6.14
C ILE A 79 22.95 3.10 4.84
N ILE A 80 23.23 4.40 4.95
CA ILE A 80 23.50 5.26 3.79
C ILE A 80 24.75 4.79 3.04
N LEU A 81 25.84 4.50 3.76
CA LEU A 81 27.09 4.07 3.14
C LEU A 81 26.97 2.72 2.44
N ASP A 82 26.24 1.76 3.00
CA ASP A 82 26.04 0.46 2.37
C ASP A 82 25.23 0.58 1.07
N THR A 83 24.19 1.41 1.07
CA THR A 83 23.41 1.72 -0.14
C THR A 83 24.23 2.47 -1.18
N ALA A 84 25.00 3.48 -0.79
CA ALA A 84 25.87 4.21 -1.71
C ALA A 84 26.91 3.29 -2.37
N ARG A 85 27.56 2.40 -1.59
CA ARG A 85 28.51 1.43 -2.13
C ARG A 85 27.85 0.42 -3.07
N ALA A 86 26.65 -0.08 -2.74
CA ALA A 86 25.90 -0.97 -3.62
C ALA A 86 25.51 -0.26 -4.94
N ALA A 87 25.08 1.01 -4.88
CA ALA A 87 24.79 1.81 -6.07
C ALA A 87 26.03 2.06 -6.94
N CYS A 88 27.18 2.33 -6.34
CA CYS A 88 28.44 2.47 -7.09
C CYS A 88 28.93 1.15 -7.71
N ALA A 89 28.48 0.00 -7.20
CA ALA A 89 28.87 -1.33 -7.67
C ALA A 89 27.89 -1.95 -8.69
N ILE A 90 26.91 -1.18 -9.19
CA ILE A 90 26.07 -1.58 -10.32
C ILE A 90 26.95 -1.88 -11.53
N ASP A 91 26.64 -2.97 -12.25
CA ASP A 91 27.29 -3.35 -13.51
C ASP A 91 26.86 -2.39 -14.63
N TYR A 92 27.57 -1.28 -14.72
CA TYR A 92 27.42 -0.26 -15.76
C TYR A 92 28.76 0.47 -15.96
N PRO A 93 29.11 0.95 -17.17
CA PRO A 93 30.37 1.66 -17.37
C PRO A 93 30.41 2.94 -16.52
N THR A 94 31.44 3.09 -15.67
CA THR A 94 31.59 4.24 -14.77
C THR A 94 31.64 5.59 -15.49
N ALA A 95 32.04 5.63 -16.76
CA ALA A 95 31.98 6.83 -17.60
C ALA A 95 30.54 7.21 -18.03
N ARG A 96 29.57 6.30 -17.87
CA ARG A 96 28.18 6.45 -18.30
C ARG A 96 27.19 6.55 -17.14
N PHE A 97 27.62 6.41 -15.90
CA PHE A 97 26.75 6.67 -14.75
C PHE A 97 27.45 7.35 -13.59
N CYS A 98 26.67 8.12 -12.83
CA CYS A 98 27.10 8.77 -11.59
C CYS A 98 26.13 8.40 -10.47
N VAL A 99 26.64 8.28 -9.25
CA VAL A 99 25.86 8.10 -8.01
C VAL A 99 26.00 9.36 -7.17
N THR A 100 24.88 9.95 -6.81
CA THR A 100 24.83 11.20 -6.06
C THR A 100 24.07 11.03 -4.77
N VAL A 101 24.79 11.14 -3.67
CA VAL A 101 24.21 11.19 -2.33
C VAL A 101 23.68 12.60 -2.10
N LEU A 102 22.38 12.71 -1.86
CA LEU A 102 21.68 13.96 -1.63
C LEU A 102 21.30 14.05 -0.14
N ASP A 103 22.11 14.75 0.67
CA ASP A 103 21.96 14.80 2.12
C ASP A 103 21.21 16.05 2.61
N ASP A 104 19.94 15.85 2.95
CA ASP A 104 19.09 16.86 3.60
C ASP A 104 19.36 17.01 5.11
N GLY A 105 20.05 16.04 5.71
CA GLY A 105 20.49 16.09 7.10
C GLY A 105 21.72 16.97 7.31
N ASN A 106 22.46 17.29 6.24
CA ASN A 106 23.69 18.08 6.25
C ASN A 106 24.73 17.55 7.27
N SER A 107 24.95 16.24 7.26
CA SER A 107 25.81 15.52 8.20
C SER A 107 27.29 15.64 7.81
N ALA A 108 28.07 16.29 8.67
CA ALA A 108 29.53 16.39 8.49
C ALA A 108 30.21 15.02 8.47
N ALA A 109 29.72 14.06 9.27
CA ALA A 109 30.23 12.69 9.30
C ALA A 109 29.96 11.95 7.98
N LEU A 110 28.76 12.14 7.41
CA LEU A 110 28.42 11.55 6.11
C LEU A 110 29.26 12.18 5.00
N HIS A 111 29.38 13.51 4.97
CA HIS A 111 30.21 14.19 3.98
C HIS A 111 31.65 13.65 3.97
N LYS A 112 32.28 13.55 5.15
CA LYS A 112 33.64 12.99 5.28
C LYS A 112 33.70 11.54 4.77
N ALA A 113 32.76 10.70 5.18
CA ALA A 113 32.74 9.30 4.79
C ALA A 113 32.55 9.12 3.27
N ILE A 114 31.67 9.90 2.63
CA ILE A 114 31.52 9.87 1.17
C ILE A 114 32.76 10.40 0.47
N ALA A 115 33.39 11.48 0.96
CA ALA A 115 34.64 11.99 0.39
C ALA A 115 35.78 10.96 0.40
N ASP A 116 35.85 10.11 1.44
CA ASP A 116 36.77 8.99 1.46
C ASP A 116 36.40 7.89 0.45
N LEU A 117 35.10 7.61 0.26
CA LEU A 117 34.64 6.67 -0.77
C LEU A 117 34.86 7.17 -2.20
N CYS A 118 34.80 8.48 -2.45
CA CYS A 118 35.10 9.08 -3.77
C CYS A 118 36.52 8.78 -4.27
N LYS A 119 37.47 8.47 -3.36
CA LYS A 119 38.84 8.03 -3.72
C LYS A 119 38.85 6.65 -4.37
N ILE A 120 37.84 5.83 -4.08
CA ILE A 120 37.68 4.46 -4.60
C ILE A 120 36.70 4.47 -5.80
N TRP A 121 35.62 5.24 -5.70
CA TRP A 121 34.59 5.38 -6.72
C TRP A 121 34.57 6.80 -7.29
N PRO A 122 35.25 7.03 -8.44
CA PRO A 122 35.28 8.37 -9.06
C PRO A 122 33.91 8.82 -9.59
N ASN A 123 32.96 7.89 -9.73
CA ASN A 123 31.58 8.14 -10.14
C ASN A 123 30.63 8.42 -8.96
N LEU A 124 31.14 8.65 -7.74
CA LEU A 124 30.35 9.00 -6.56
C LEU A 124 30.49 10.50 -6.26
N SER A 125 29.38 11.18 -5.95
CA SER A 125 29.41 12.55 -5.45
C SER A 125 28.48 12.76 -4.25
N TYR A 126 28.82 13.75 -3.43
CA TYR A 126 28.05 14.17 -2.25
C TYR A 126 27.54 15.58 -2.45
N HIS A 127 26.27 15.81 -2.18
CA HIS A 127 25.68 17.14 -2.20
C HIS A 127 24.69 17.33 -1.06
N SER A 128 24.68 18.53 -0.50
CA SER A 128 23.71 18.97 0.51
C SER A 128 23.25 20.37 0.14
N ARG A 129 21.95 20.62 0.27
CA ARG A 129 21.38 21.96 0.10
C ARG A 129 21.45 22.82 1.37
N GLY A 130 22.08 22.29 2.42
CA GLY A 130 22.25 22.94 3.72
C GLY A 130 20.95 23.05 4.53
N VAL A 131 21.07 23.58 5.75
CA VAL A 131 19.92 23.91 6.59
C VAL A 131 19.46 25.33 6.24
N LYS A 132 18.28 25.44 5.62
CA LYS A 132 17.65 26.74 5.32
C LYS A 132 16.53 27.02 6.32
N PRO A 133 16.79 27.73 7.44
CA PRO A 133 15.73 28.11 8.37
C PRO A 133 14.68 28.95 7.64
N ASN A 134 13.41 28.75 7.98
CA ASN A 134 12.25 29.50 7.46
C ASN A 134 11.91 29.30 5.97
N VAL A 135 12.53 28.35 5.27
CA VAL A 135 12.18 28.00 3.88
C VAL A 135 11.40 26.68 3.83
N LYS A 136 10.35 26.61 3.00
CA LYS A 136 9.67 25.33 2.72
C LYS A 136 10.63 24.45 1.90
N VAL A 137 11.18 23.43 2.53
CA VAL A 137 12.17 22.51 1.93
C VAL A 137 11.54 21.35 1.14
N PHE A 138 10.21 21.18 1.16
CA PHE A 138 9.49 20.14 0.38
C PHE A 138 10.04 18.70 0.52
N ALA A 139 10.69 18.39 1.66
CA ALA A 139 11.27 17.09 1.99
C ALA A 139 12.02 16.43 0.81
N LYS A 140 11.79 15.13 0.57
CA LYS A 140 12.42 14.34 -0.49
C LYS A 140 12.25 14.94 -1.89
N ALA A 141 11.05 15.41 -2.25
CA ALA A 141 10.80 16.03 -3.55
C ALA A 141 11.70 17.26 -3.79
N GLY A 142 11.85 18.11 -2.77
CA GLY A 142 12.74 19.26 -2.82
C GLY A 142 14.22 18.88 -2.91
N ASN A 143 14.62 17.79 -2.27
CA ASN A 143 15.98 17.27 -2.33
C ASN A 143 16.31 16.72 -3.74
N LEU A 144 15.39 15.94 -4.31
CA LEU A 144 15.52 15.43 -5.67
C LEU A 144 15.53 16.56 -6.71
N ASN A 145 14.70 17.60 -6.54
CA ASN A 145 14.71 18.78 -7.41
C ASN A 145 16.00 19.59 -7.29
N TYR A 146 16.59 19.69 -6.09
CA TYR A 146 17.92 20.26 -5.93
C TYR A 146 18.95 19.46 -6.74
N GLY A 147 18.90 18.13 -6.67
CA GLY A 147 19.74 17.27 -7.50
C GLY A 147 19.54 17.47 -9.00
N LEU A 148 18.29 17.67 -9.42
CA LEU A 148 17.91 17.80 -10.83
C LEU A 148 18.32 19.15 -11.45
N PHE A 149 18.21 20.24 -10.70
CA PHE A 149 18.33 21.61 -11.24
C PHE A 149 19.58 22.36 -10.80
N GLU A 150 20.12 22.08 -9.61
CA GLU A 150 21.23 22.86 -9.04
C GLU A 150 22.59 22.18 -9.20
N ILE A 151 22.61 20.84 -9.27
CA ILE A 151 23.84 20.08 -9.47
C ILE A 151 24.22 20.11 -10.94
N LYS A 152 25.32 20.81 -11.26
CA LYS A 152 25.84 20.91 -12.63
C LYS A 152 26.55 19.61 -13.02
N ARG A 153 26.24 19.12 -14.22
CA ARG A 153 26.93 18.00 -14.87
C ARG A 153 27.58 18.46 -16.18
N PRO A 154 28.70 17.86 -16.59
CA PRO A 154 29.32 18.16 -17.88
C PRO A 154 28.35 17.92 -19.05
N PHE A 155 27.55 16.86 -18.94
CA PHE A 155 26.51 16.50 -19.90
C PHE A 155 25.21 16.22 -19.15
N PRO A 156 24.04 16.60 -19.71
CA PRO A 156 22.76 16.23 -19.13
C PRO A 156 22.59 14.70 -19.19
N PRO A 157 22.14 14.04 -18.11
CA PRO A 157 21.82 12.62 -18.16
C PRO A 157 20.59 12.38 -19.05
N GLU A 158 20.49 11.19 -19.62
CA GLU A 158 19.30 10.76 -20.37
C GLU A 158 18.24 10.19 -19.42
N PHE A 159 18.69 9.58 -18.31
CA PHE A 159 17.85 8.98 -17.29
C PHE A 159 18.30 9.35 -15.88
N ILE A 160 17.33 9.49 -14.98
CA ILE A 160 17.54 9.63 -13.54
C ILE A 160 17.08 8.35 -12.87
N ALA A 161 17.94 7.71 -12.09
CA ALA A 161 17.57 6.64 -11.18
C ALA A 161 17.39 7.21 -9.76
N VAL A 162 16.45 6.68 -8.98
CA VAL A 162 16.25 7.06 -7.58
C VAL A 162 16.28 5.83 -6.69
N MET A 163 17.12 5.85 -5.66
CA MET A 163 17.27 4.79 -4.66
C MET A 163 17.13 5.41 -3.26
N ASP A 164 16.15 4.99 -2.47
CA ASP A 164 16.07 5.41 -1.06
C ASP A 164 17.32 4.96 -0.28
N ALA A 165 17.72 5.72 0.73
CA ALA A 165 18.93 5.47 1.51
C ALA A 165 19.00 4.07 2.14
N ASP A 166 17.87 3.41 2.34
CA ASP A 166 17.75 2.06 2.89
C ASP A 166 17.49 0.96 1.84
N CYS A 167 17.50 1.31 0.55
CA CYS A 167 17.22 0.43 -0.58
C CYS A 167 18.47 0.23 -1.45
N MET A 168 19.09 -0.95 -1.34
CA MET A 168 20.26 -1.31 -2.14
C MET A 168 19.85 -1.81 -3.53
N PRO A 169 20.39 -1.26 -4.62
CA PRO A 169 20.16 -1.78 -5.96
C PRO A 169 20.88 -3.11 -6.17
N THR A 170 20.29 -3.97 -6.98
CA THR A 170 20.97 -5.18 -7.47
C THR A 170 22.10 -4.83 -8.44
N PRO A 171 23.11 -5.70 -8.60
CA PRO A 171 24.19 -5.48 -9.55
C PRO A 171 23.70 -5.21 -10.98
N ASP A 172 22.60 -5.81 -11.41
CA ASP A 172 22.03 -5.68 -12.75
C ASP A 172 20.92 -4.62 -12.86
N PHE A 173 20.70 -3.77 -11.84
CA PHE A 173 19.57 -2.82 -11.78
C PHE A 173 19.38 -1.99 -13.06
N LEU A 174 20.42 -1.31 -13.55
CA LEU A 174 20.33 -0.50 -14.78
C LEU A 174 20.19 -1.38 -16.02
N ARG A 175 20.90 -2.52 -16.07
CA ARG A 175 20.78 -3.48 -17.17
C ARG A 175 19.38 -4.09 -17.26
N ALA A 176 18.68 -4.27 -16.15
CA ALA A 176 17.32 -4.80 -16.10
C ALA A 176 16.26 -3.75 -16.48
N THR A 177 16.46 -2.50 -16.08
CA THR A 177 15.44 -1.45 -16.21
C THR A 177 15.49 -0.70 -17.55
N LEU A 178 16.68 -0.33 -18.02
CA LEU A 178 16.86 0.51 -19.22
C LEU A 178 16.32 -0.10 -20.52
N PRO A 179 16.44 -1.41 -20.82
CA PRO A 179 15.95 -1.97 -22.08
C PRO A 179 14.46 -1.71 -22.33
N HIS A 180 13.65 -1.69 -21.27
CA HIS A 180 12.23 -1.40 -21.38
C HIS A 180 11.95 0.04 -21.81
N MET A 181 12.79 0.98 -21.38
CA MET A 181 12.73 2.39 -21.76
C MET A 181 13.26 2.56 -23.19
N LEU A 182 14.41 1.99 -23.51
CA LEU A 182 15.02 2.13 -24.83
C LEU A 182 14.12 1.59 -25.96
N THR A 183 13.35 0.52 -25.69
CA THR A 183 12.40 -0.05 -26.66
C THR A 183 11.06 0.69 -26.72
N ARG A 184 10.74 1.59 -25.77
CA ARG A 184 9.43 2.25 -25.66
C ARG A 184 9.59 3.74 -25.38
N SER A 185 9.48 4.57 -26.42
CA SER A 185 9.65 6.02 -26.33
C SER A 185 8.66 6.71 -25.37
N LYS A 186 7.42 6.22 -25.27
CA LYS A 186 6.39 6.74 -24.34
C LYS A 186 6.56 6.25 -22.90
N LEU A 187 7.45 5.29 -22.63
CA LEU A 187 7.70 4.83 -21.28
C LEU A 187 8.52 5.87 -20.53
N ALA A 188 7.87 6.53 -19.58
CA ALA A 188 8.43 7.62 -18.80
C ALA A 188 9.14 7.14 -17.54
N ILE A 189 8.64 6.06 -16.93
CA ILE A 189 9.20 5.47 -15.71
C ILE A 189 9.21 3.94 -15.82
N VAL A 190 10.35 3.34 -15.47
CA VAL A 190 10.44 1.93 -15.07
C VAL A 190 10.72 1.89 -13.57
N GLY A 191 9.72 1.49 -12.78
CA GLY A 191 9.85 1.21 -11.35
C GLY A 191 10.14 -0.27 -11.08
N SER A 192 10.28 -0.61 -9.81
CA SER A 192 10.40 -1.99 -9.36
C SER A 192 9.51 -2.28 -8.15
N ALA A 193 9.09 -3.54 -8.03
CA ALA A 193 8.49 -4.04 -6.81
C ALA A 193 9.48 -3.88 -5.64
N GLN A 194 8.95 -3.57 -4.46
CA GLN A 194 9.78 -3.43 -3.26
C GLN A 194 9.97 -4.79 -2.60
N TYR A 195 11.23 -5.13 -2.33
CA TYR A 195 11.64 -6.33 -1.63
C TYR A 195 12.38 -5.93 -0.37
N TYR A 196 12.27 -6.71 0.70
CA TYR A 196 12.92 -6.39 1.97
C TYR A 196 13.71 -7.57 2.52
N TYR A 197 14.93 -7.31 3.00
CA TYR A 197 15.86 -8.36 3.45
C TYR A 197 15.86 -8.57 4.97
N ASN A 198 15.05 -7.81 5.72
CA ASN A 198 14.94 -7.87 7.17
C ASN A 198 13.53 -8.28 7.65
N LEU A 199 12.73 -8.91 6.81
CA LEU A 199 11.37 -9.31 7.20
C LEU A 199 11.41 -10.43 8.24
N PRO A 200 10.50 -10.42 9.24
CA PRO A 200 10.36 -11.52 10.16
C PRO A 200 9.78 -12.75 9.45
N ASP A 201 10.00 -13.94 10.02
CA ASP A 201 9.45 -15.19 9.49
C ASP A 201 7.93 -15.11 9.36
N GLY A 202 7.44 -15.50 8.19
CA GLY A 202 6.01 -15.46 7.84
C GLY A 202 5.41 -14.07 7.62
N ASP A 203 6.13 -12.97 7.92
CA ASP A 203 5.68 -11.57 7.75
C ASP A 203 4.21 -11.34 8.13
N PRO A 204 3.87 -11.52 9.42
CA PRO A 204 2.49 -11.44 9.88
C PRO A 204 1.85 -10.05 9.67
N LEU A 205 2.64 -9.01 9.39
CA LEU A 205 2.15 -7.66 9.13
C LEU A 205 1.91 -7.37 7.64
N ASP A 206 2.18 -8.29 6.73
CA ASP A 206 2.16 -8.05 5.28
C ASP A 206 2.98 -6.79 4.91
N GLN A 207 4.23 -6.73 5.37
CA GLN A 207 5.15 -5.64 5.03
C GLN A 207 5.69 -5.80 3.62
N ALA A 208 5.91 -7.02 3.14
CA ALA A 208 6.41 -7.30 1.80
C ALA A 208 5.44 -6.92 0.68
N LEU A 209 4.14 -6.78 1.00
CA LEU A 209 3.12 -6.48 0.00
C LEU A 209 3.09 -7.52 -1.13
N ASP A 210 3.35 -8.79 -0.81
CA ASP A 210 3.57 -9.82 -1.82
C ASP A 210 2.35 -9.98 -2.74
N TYR A 211 1.12 -9.81 -2.22
CA TYR A 211 -0.12 -9.79 -3.02
C TYR A 211 -0.14 -8.62 -4.02
N TYR A 212 0.28 -7.44 -3.58
CA TYR A 212 0.34 -6.27 -4.45
C TYR A 212 1.39 -6.49 -5.55
N SER A 213 2.57 -6.98 -5.18
CA SER A 213 3.69 -7.20 -6.11
C SER A 213 3.42 -8.32 -7.12
N ALA A 214 2.88 -9.47 -6.68
CA ALA A 214 2.63 -10.63 -7.54
C ALA A 214 1.35 -10.50 -8.37
N ILE A 215 0.30 -9.84 -7.85
CA ILE A 215 -1.03 -9.81 -8.48
C ILE A 215 -1.42 -8.42 -8.98
N LYS A 216 -1.31 -7.38 -8.14
CA LYS A 216 -1.79 -6.04 -8.52
C LYS A 216 -0.87 -5.34 -9.51
N ILE A 217 0.44 -5.40 -9.34
CA ILE A 217 1.40 -4.75 -10.25
C ILE A 217 1.26 -5.28 -11.69
N PRO A 218 1.26 -6.59 -11.97
CA PRO A 218 1.04 -7.09 -13.32
C PRO A 218 -0.29 -6.64 -13.92
N HIS A 219 -1.37 -6.64 -13.14
CA HIS A 219 -2.67 -6.15 -13.56
C HIS A 219 -2.64 -4.66 -13.93
N LEU A 220 -2.03 -3.83 -13.08
CA LEU A 220 -1.90 -2.39 -13.31
C LEU A 220 -0.99 -2.08 -14.51
N ASN A 221 0.09 -2.86 -14.71
CA ASN A 221 0.97 -2.73 -15.87
C ASN A 221 0.20 -2.96 -17.17
N ARG A 222 -0.64 -4.01 -17.23
CA ARG A 222 -1.49 -4.30 -18.39
C ARG A 222 -2.53 -3.22 -18.63
N LEU A 223 -3.02 -2.59 -17.58
CA LEU A 223 -3.96 -1.47 -17.67
C LEU A 223 -3.30 -0.14 -18.04
N GLY A 224 -1.97 -0.04 -18.03
CA GLY A 224 -1.26 1.23 -18.14
C GLY A 224 -1.57 2.18 -16.97
N LYS A 225 -1.84 1.62 -15.77
CA LYS A 225 -2.25 2.36 -14.56
C LYS A 225 -1.33 2.09 -13.37
N SER A 226 -0.08 1.71 -13.63
CA SER A 226 0.90 1.45 -12.58
C SER A 226 1.41 2.74 -11.95
N PHE A 227 1.70 2.67 -10.66
CA PHE A 227 2.39 3.71 -9.91
C PHE A 227 3.80 3.23 -9.60
N ALA A 228 4.81 4.00 -9.97
CA ALA A 228 6.18 3.70 -9.58
C ALA A 228 6.38 4.12 -8.12
N SER A 229 7.06 3.28 -7.34
CA SER A 229 7.53 3.66 -6.01
C SER A 229 8.60 4.73 -6.09
N GLY A 230 8.72 5.56 -5.06
CA GLY A 230 9.77 6.57 -4.94
C GLY A 230 11.21 6.04 -4.83
N SER A 231 11.43 4.72 -4.86
CA SER A 231 12.76 4.08 -4.89
C SER A 231 12.79 2.92 -5.88
N GLY A 232 13.99 2.64 -6.42
CA GLY A 232 14.25 1.63 -7.44
C GLY A 232 13.50 1.90 -8.72
N CYS A 233 13.47 3.16 -9.13
CA CYS A 233 12.88 3.58 -10.39
C CYS A 233 13.90 4.33 -11.25
N VAL A 234 13.73 4.18 -12.57
CA VAL A 234 14.47 4.90 -13.61
C VAL A 234 13.47 5.74 -14.38
N ILE A 235 13.75 7.03 -14.51
CA ILE A 235 12.86 8.05 -15.06
C ILE A 235 13.59 8.73 -16.22
N ARG A 236 12.90 9.00 -17.33
CA ARG A 236 13.48 9.84 -18.39
C ARG A 236 13.74 11.25 -17.88
N TYR A 237 14.95 11.74 -18.09
CA TYR A 237 15.31 13.11 -17.71
C TYR A 237 14.41 14.14 -18.41
N SER A 238 14.16 13.96 -19.70
CA SER A 238 13.25 14.83 -20.48
C SER A 238 11.82 14.85 -19.94
N THR A 239 11.34 13.75 -19.39
CA THR A 239 10.04 13.69 -18.73
C THR A 239 10.02 14.54 -17.46
N LEU A 240 11.06 14.47 -16.63
CA LEU A 240 11.16 15.30 -15.43
C LEU A 240 11.22 16.79 -15.79
N LEU A 241 11.94 17.17 -16.85
CA LEU A 241 11.95 18.55 -17.33
C LEU A 241 10.55 19.01 -17.78
N LYS A 242 9.83 18.17 -18.53
CA LYS A 242 8.45 18.44 -18.98
C LYS A 242 7.49 18.62 -17.81
N THR A 243 7.67 17.91 -16.69
CA THR A 243 6.83 18.05 -15.49
C THR A 243 7.24 19.19 -14.57
N GLY A 244 8.38 19.85 -14.82
CA GLY A 244 8.94 20.85 -13.91
C GLY A 244 9.62 20.24 -12.68
N GLY A 245 10.11 19.01 -12.81
CA GLY A 245 10.76 18.23 -11.76
C GLY A 245 9.80 17.29 -11.03
N PHE A 246 10.20 16.89 -9.82
CA PHE A 246 9.40 16.11 -8.88
C PHE A 246 8.32 17.00 -8.25
N PRO A 247 7.05 16.57 -8.23
CA PRO A 247 5.97 17.36 -7.64
C PRO A 247 6.20 17.66 -6.16
N THR A 248 6.05 18.93 -5.80
CA THR A 248 6.22 19.44 -4.44
C THR A 248 4.90 19.63 -3.68
N PHE A 249 3.79 19.28 -4.32
CA PHE A 249 2.46 19.25 -3.72
C PHE A 249 2.27 17.95 -2.92
N GLY A 250 1.85 18.09 -1.67
CA GLY A 250 1.67 16.98 -0.75
C GLY A 250 2.96 16.29 -0.30
N SER A 251 2.83 15.08 0.23
CA SER A 251 3.93 14.29 0.84
C SER A 251 4.23 12.96 0.14
N VAL A 252 3.63 12.74 -1.04
CA VAL A 252 3.76 11.54 -1.88
C VAL A 252 4.11 11.96 -3.31
N GLU A 253 5.36 12.40 -3.50
CA GLU A 253 5.83 12.93 -4.77
C GLU A 253 5.80 11.90 -5.89
N ASP A 254 6.04 10.64 -5.55
CA ASP A 254 6.07 9.48 -6.43
C ASP A 254 4.69 9.13 -7.02
N VAL A 255 3.68 9.04 -6.16
CA VAL A 255 2.28 8.82 -6.55
C VAL A 255 1.77 10.01 -7.37
N THR A 256 2.13 11.23 -6.97
CA THR A 256 1.72 12.46 -7.65
C THR A 256 2.33 12.54 -9.04
N LEU A 257 3.63 12.28 -9.18
CA LEU A 257 4.32 12.24 -10.47
C LEU A 257 3.70 11.17 -11.38
N SER A 258 3.54 9.95 -10.85
CA SER A 258 2.95 8.84 -11.60
C SER A 258 1.54 9.18 -12.12
N SER A 259 0.74 9.88 -11.31
CA SER A 259 -0.61 10.31 -11.67
C SER A 259 -0.58 11.35 -12.80
N ILE A 260 0.28 12.36 -12.71
CA ILE A 260 0.44 13.39 -13.75
C ILE A 260 0.85 12.76 -15.07
N LEU A 261 1.82 11.83 -15.04
CA LEU A 261 2.34 11.17 -16.24
C LEU A 261 1.28 10.30 -16.90
N THR A 262 0.57 9.49 -16.13
CA THR A 262 -0.53 8.66 -16.64
C THR A 262 -1.61 9.52 -17.32
N GLN A 263 -1.98 10.66 -16.71
CA GLN A 263 -2.96 11.57 -17.30
C GLN A 263 -2.41 12.38 -18.49
N SER A 264 -1.09 12.43 -18.65
CA SER A 264 -0.42 13.03 -19.80
C SER A 264 -0.29 12.08 -20.99
N GLY A 265 -0.70 10.81 -20.82
CA GLY A 265 -0.53 9.75 -21.83
C GLY A 265 0.86 9.10 -21.83
N ASP A 266 1.70 9.44 -20.85
CA ASP A 266 3.00 8.80 -20.63
C ASP A 266 2.78 7.44 -19.93
N GLN A 267 3.63 6.45 -20.23
CA GLN A 267 3.51 5.10 -19.71
C GLN A 267 4.41 4.88 -18.49
N ILE A 268 3.96 4.03 -17.57
CA ILE A 268 4.71 3.59 -16.39
C ILE A 268 4.69 2.07 -16.35
N LEU A 269 5.86 1.48 -16.15
CA LEU A 269 6.05 0.04 -16.01
C LEU A 269 6.69 -0.23 -14.67
N VAL A 270 6.19 -1.22 -13.91
CA VAL A 270 6.82 -1.64 -12.67
C VAL A 270 7.25 -3.09 -12.80
N LEU A 271 8.55 -3.34 -12.72
CA LEU A 271 9.12 -4.68 -12.81
C LEU A 271 8.78 -5.47 -11.54
N THR A 272 8.30 -6.70 -11.71
CA THR A 272 8.07 -7.60 -10.57
C THR A 272 9.31 -8.37 -10.18
N GLU A 273 10.38 -8.36 -10.98
CA GLU A 273 11.66 -8.95 -10.57
C GLU A 273 12.37 -8.11 -9.50
N MET A 274 13.14 -8.80 -8.66
CA MET A 274 13.95 -8.16 -7.62
C MET A 274 15.14 -7.48 -8.24
N VAL A 275 15.05 -6.15 -8.37
CA VAL A 275 16.15 -5.30 -8.82
C VAL A 275 16.63 -4.33 -7.74
N GLN A 276 15.99 -4.35 -6.56
CA GLN A 276 16.41 -3.66 -5.35
C GLN A 276 16.00 -4.46 -4.11
N LEU A 277 16.67 -4.25 -2.97
CA LEU A 277 16.23 -4.73 -1.66
C LEU A 277 16.38 -3.64 -0.60
N GLY A 278 15.30 -3.38 0.13
CA GLY A 278 15.20 -2.38 1.18
C GLY A 278 15.08 -2.91 2.60
N LEU A 279 14.92 -1.99 3.56
CA LEU A 279 14.57 -2.29 4.94
C LEU A 279 13.09 -2.03 5.20
N ALA A 280 12.40 -3.01 5.75
CA ALA A 280 11.08 -2.81 6.33
C ALA A 280 11.22 -2.25 7.77
N PRO A 281 10.26 -1.48 8.28
CA PRO A 281 10.30 -1.01 9.67
C PRO A 281 10.47 -2.18 10.64
N GLY A 282 11.46 -2.06 11.53
CA GLY A 282 11.84 -3.09 12.48
C GLY A 282 10.95 -3.18 13.72
N SER A 283 9.71 -2.67 13.65
CA SER A 283 8.72 -2.69 14.75
C SER A 283 7.28 -2.56 14.25
N PHE A 284 6.34 -3.07 15.05
CA PHE A 284 4.91 -2.98 14.76
C PHE A 284 4.45 -1.51 14.66
N GLU A 285 4.76 -0.67 15.65
CA GLU A 285 4.36 0.75 15.60
C GLU A 285 5.12 1.53 14.51
N GLY A 286 6.37 1.16 14.21
CA GLY A 286 7.10 1.70 13.06
C GLY A 286 6.38 1.40 11.74
N HIS A 287 5.86 0.19 11.57
CA HIS A 287 5.04 -0.18 10.43
C HIS A 287 3.74 0.63 10.37
N VAL A 288 2.99 0.73 11.47
CA VAL A 288 1.76 1.55 11.55
C VAL A 288 2.02 3.01 11.18
N LEU A 289 3.12 3.60 11.68
CA LEU A 289 3.49 4.98 11.39
C LEU A 289 3.85 5.17 9.92
N GLN A 290 4.64 4.27 9.33
CA GLN A 290 5.01 4.33 7.92
C GLN A 290 3.78 4.24 7.01
N THR A 291 2.90 3.27 7.25
CA THR A 291 1.68 3.11 6.43
C THR A 291 0.72 4.27 6.63
N SER A 292 0.52 4.73 7.87
CA SER A 292 -0.35 5.88 8.18
C SER A 292 0.12 7.15 7.47
N ARG A 293 1.44 7.43 7.47
CA ARG A 293 2.02 8.56 6.73
C ARG A 293 1.73 8.45 5.23
N HIS A 294 1.94 7.28 4.64
CA HIS A 294 1.68 7.06 3.22
C HIS A 294 0.19 7.26 2.88
N LYS A 295 -0.73 6.68 3.67
CA LYS A 295 -2.18 6.81 3.41
C LYS A 295 -2.66 8.25 3.58
N ALA A 296 -2.20 8.95 4.61
CA ALA A 296 -2.48 10.37 4.79
C ALA A 296 -1.94 11.20 3.62
N GLY A 297 -0.70 10.93 3.17
CA GLY A 297 -0.10 11.61 2.03
C GLY A 297 -0.87 11.40 0.72
N VAL A 298 -1.35 10.19 0.44
CA VAL A 298 -2.20 9.95 -0.75
C VAL A 298 -3.58 10.61 -0.60
N SER A 299 -4.15 10.65 0.61
CA SER A 299 -5.43 11.34 0.86
C SER A 299 -5.33 12.85 0.58
N ASP A 300 -4.16 13.44 0.82
CA ASP A 300 -3.87 14.86 0.56
C ASP A 300 -4.10 15.24 -0.91
N GLN A 301 -4.08 14.27 -1.84
CA GLN A 301 -4.43 14.55 -3.23
C GLN A 301 -5.86 15.08 -3.40
N ILE A 302 -6.79 14.86 -2.47
CA ILE A 302 -8.12 15.52 -2.47
C ILE A 302 -7.98 17.04 -2.50
N LEU A 303 -6.95 17.58 -1.83
CA LEU A 303 -6.70 19.02 -1.80
C LEU A 303 -6.27 19.57 -3.17
N THR A 304 -5.94 18.71 -4.15
CA THR A 304 -5.71 19.18 -5.53
C THR A 304 -6.96 19.79 -6.15
N TRP A 305 -8.17 19.45 -5.68
CA TRP A 305 -9.41 20.11 -6.13
C TRP A 305 -9.54 21.56 -5.63
N SER A 306 -8.78 21.94 -4.60
CA SER A 306 -8.76 23.32 -4.11
C SER A 306 -7.93 24.24 -5.04
N PRO A 307 -8.43 25.43 -5.38
CA PRO A 307 -7.72 26.41 -6.20
C PRO A 307 -6.67 27.22 -5.40
N SER A 308 -5.94 26.58 -4.48
CA SER A 308 -4.92 27.23 -3.64
C SER A 308 -3.68 27.64 -4.44
N THR A 309 -3.06 28.76 -4.06
CA THR A 309 -1.74 29.20 -4.59
C THR A 309 -0.61 28.23 -4.25
N SER A 310 -0.79 27.41 -3.20
CA SER A 310 0.16 26.35 -2.84
C SER A 310 0.05 25.10 -3.74
N ASN A 311 -1.00 25.02 -4.57
CA ASN A 311 -1.27 23.91 -5.47
C ASN A 311 -0.51 24.08 -6.79
N THR A 312 0.69 23.50 -6.84
CA THR A 312 1.57 23.52 -8.02
C THR A 312 1.11 22.59 -9.14
N ILE A 313 0.04 21.81 -8.94
CA ILE A 313 -0.46 20.86 -9.94
C ILE A 313 -1.23 21.62 -11.04
N PRO A 314 -0.95 21.37 -12.33
CA PRO A 314 -1.71 21.97 -13.43
C PRO A 314 -3.21 21.62 -13.37
N PRO A 315 -4.14 22.58 -13.64
CA PRO A 315 -5.58 22.38 -13.49
C PRO A 315 -6.15 21.14 -14.18
N ARG A 316 -5.64 20.81 -15.37
CA ARG A 316 -6.09 19.65 -16.16
C ARG A 316 -5.93 18.29 -15.45
N TYR A 317 -4.98 18.19 -14.51
CA TYR A 317 -4.70 16.92 -13.81
C TYR A 317 -5.41 16.83 -12.44
N ARG A 318 -5.78 17.98 -11.86
CA ARG A 318 -6.36 18.07 -10.51
C ARG A 318 -7.57 17.15 -10.30
N PRO A 319 -8.55 17.07 -11.23
CA PRO A 319 -9.71 16.19 -11.03
C PRO A 319 -9.30 14.73 -10.78
N ALA A 320 -8.40 14.19 -11.60
CA ALA A 320 -7.96 12.80 -11.52
C ALA A 320 -7.21 12.50 -10.22
N LEU A 321 -6.30 13.39 -9.79
CA LEU A 321 -5.55 13.23 -8.54
C LEU A 321 -6.48 13.28 -7.33
N GLY A 322 -7.42 14.23 -7.28
CA GLY A 322 -8.37 14.26 -6.17
C GLY A 322 -9.29 13.04 -6.12
N TRP A 323 -9.62 12.42 -7.26
CA TRP A 323 -10.33 11.13 -7.27
C TRP A 323 -9.50 9.97 -6.71
N ILE A 324 -8.18 9.96 -6.93
CA ILE A 324 -7.27 8.96 -6.34
C ILE A 324 -7.27 9.12 -4.81
N GLY A 325 -7.09 10.35 -4.32
CA GLY A 325 -7.15 10.65 -2.89
C GLY A 325 -8.50 10.28 -2.28
N LEU A 326 -9.61 10.67 -2.91
CA LEU A 326 -10.96 10.36 -2.43
C LEU A 326 -11.24 8.86 -2.41
N SER A 327 -10.83 8.13 -3.45
CA SER A 327 -11.00 6.66 -3.50
C SER A 327 -10.29 5.95 -2.35
N LEU A 328 -9.07 6.39 -2.01
CA LEU A 328 -8.34 5.82 -0.89
C LEU A 328 -9.00 6.17 0.44
N THR A 329 -9.34 7.45 0.65
CA THR A 329 -10.02 7.92 1.87
C THR A 329 -11.34 7.18 2.08
N TRP A 330 -12.13 7.00 1.03
CA TRP A 330 -13.38 6.25 1.08
C TRP A 330 -13.17 4.80 1.55
N LYS A 331 -12.13 4.11 1.04
CA LYS A 331 -11.80 2.74 1.48
C LYS A 331 -11.43 2.68 2.97
N ILE A 332 -10.75 3.69 3.49
CA ILE A 332 -10.38 3.77 4.91
C ILE A 332 -11.63 4.02 5.76
N VAL A 333 -12.45 5.00 5.37
CA VAL A 333 -13.70 5.35 6.07
C VAL A 333 -14.66 4.18 6.11
N VAL A 334 -14.90 3.49 4.99
CA VAL A 334 -15.79 2.33 4.92
C VAL A 334 -15.32 1.24 5.89
N ARG A 335 -14.04 0.86 5.87
CA ARG A 335 -13.52 -0.17 6.78
C ARG A 335 -13.62 0.23 8.25
N PHE A 336 -13.31 1.49 8.56
CA PHE A 336 -13.43 2.02 9.91
C PHE A 336 -14.88 1.98 10.41
N ILE A 337 -15.83 2.45 9.60
CA ILE A 337 -17.26 2.42 9.92
C ILE A 337 -17.74 0.98 10.06
N THR A 338 -17.34 0.07 9.15
CA THR A 338 -17.72 -1.35 9.21
C THR A 338 -17.24 -2.01 10.51
N ASN A 339 -16.00 -1.76 10.96
CA ASN A 339 -15.49 -2.31 12.22
C ASN A 339 -16.31 -1.89 13.45
N ILE A 340 -16.96 -0.72 13.41
CA ILE A 340 -17.79 -0.20 14.50
C ILE A 340 -19.26 -0.61 14.33
N PHE A 341 -19.80 -0.45 13.13
CA PHE A 341 -21.23 -0.62 12.87
C PHE A 341 -21.67 -2.08 12.91
N ILE A 342 -20.82 -3.03 12.48
CA ILE A 342 -21.20 -4.44 12.44
C ILE A 342 -21.52 -5.01 13.84
N PRO A 343 -20.66 -4.85 14.86
CA PRO A 343 -21.02 -5.25 16.23
C PRO A 343 -22.27 -4.54 16.76
N LEU A 344 -22.42 -3.24 16.50
CA LEU A 344 -23.59 -2.48 16.95
C LEU A 344 -24.89 -2.93 16.27
N ALA A 345 -24.84 -3.24 14.98
CA ALA A 345 -25.97 -3.76 14.22
C ALA A 345 -26.41 -5.12 14.77
N LEU A 346 -25.47 -6.02 15.08
CA LEU A 346 -25.76 -7.30 15.73
C LEU A 346 -26.32 -7.13 17.15
N ALA A 347 -25.77 -6.19 17.94
CA ALA A 347 -26.24 -5.88 19.28
C ALA A 347 -27.67 -5.30 19.31
N SER A 348 -28.08 -4.61 18.25
CA SER A 348 -29.40 -3.98 18.17
C SER A 348 -30.57 -4.96 18.16
N GLY A 349 -30.31 -6.23 17.80
CA GLY A 349 -31.36 -7.23 17.59
C GLY A 349 -32.31 -6.88 16.44
N GLN A 350 -32.01 -5.88 15.60
CA GLN A 350 -32.87 -5.53 14.48
C GLN A 350 -32.68 -6.49 13.31
N GLN A 351 -33.73 -6.65 12.52
CA GLN A 351 -33.68 -7.34 11.25
C GLN A 351 -32.85 -6.50 10.26
N LEU A 352 -31.74 -7.06 9.75
CA LEU A 352 -30.81 -6.33 8.89
C LEU A 352 -31.22 -6.39 7.43
N VAL A 353 -32.01 -7.40 7.06
CA VAL A 353 -32.48 -7.61 5.70
C VAL A 353 -33.95 -7.98 5.68
N PRO A 354 -34.77 -7.34 4.82
CA PRO A 354 -36.16 -7.75 4.60
C PRO A 354 -36.33 -9.25 4.35
N THR A 355 -37.40 -9.83 4.89
CA THR A 355 -37.81 -11.22 4.64
C THR A 355 -38.38 -11.42 3.23
N THR A 356 -38.74 -10.34 2.55
CA THR A 356 -39.22 -10.37 1.17
C THR A 356 -38.12 -10.86 0.24
N LEU A 357 -38.38 -11.98 -0.46
CA LEU A 357 -37.42 -12.65 -1.35
C LEU A 357 -36.14 -13.15 -0.64
N LEU A 358 -36.21 -13.45 0.66
CA LEU A 358 -35.06 -13.88 1.46
C LEU A 358 -34.25 -15.01 0.79
N ARG A 359 -34.91 -16.06 0.30
CA ARG A 359 -34.25 -17.16 -0.43
C ARG A 359 -33.44 -16.68 -1.63
N LEU A 360 -34.05 -15.85 -2.48
CA LEU A 360 -33.35 -15.31 -3.65
C LEU A 360 -32.15 -14.46 -3.24
N GLN A 361 -32.31 -13.63 -2.21
CA GLN A 361 -31.21 -12.80 -1.71
C GLN A 361 -30.08 -13.63 -1.09
N MET A 362 -30.41 -14.71 -0.36
CA MET A 362 -29.44 -15.66 0.19
C MET A 362 -28.64 -16.33 -0.93
N VAL A 363 -29.32 -16.86 -1.96
CA VAL A 363 -28.69 -17.47 -3.13
C VAL A 363 -27.77 -16.46 -3.82
N LEU A 364 -28.24 -15.25 -4.11
CA LEU A 364 -27.42 -14.21 -4.75
C LEU A 364 -26.21 -13.82 -3.91
N ALA A 365 -26.39 -13.71 -2.59
CA ALA A 365 -25.32 -13.34 -1.68
C ALA A 365 -24.26 -14.44 -1.59
N VAL A 366 -24.67 -15.72 -1.51
CA VAL A 366 -23.75 -16.86 -1.56
C VAL A 366 -23.03 -16.92 -2.91
N LEU A 367 -23.74 -16.79 -4.03
CA LEU A 367 -23.12 -16.78 -5.36
C LEU A 367 -22.10 -15.66 -5.51
N TYR A 368 -22.42 -14.46 -5.02
CA TYR A 368 -21.50 -13.32 -5.02
C TYR A 368 -20.22 -13.61 -4.22
N ILE A 369 -20.36 -14.05 -2.97
CA ILE A 369 -19.21 -14.37 -2.10
C ILE A 369 -18.40 -15.50 -2.73
N SER A 370 -19.07 -16.54 -3.20
CA SER A 370 -18.43 -17.71 -3.82
C SER A 370 -17.61 -17.32 -5.04
N SER A 371 -18.15 -16.43 -5.86
CA SER A 371 -17.50 -15.97 -7.08
C SER A 371 -16.36 -15.00 -6.80
N PHE A 372 -16.48 -14.16 -5.76
CA PHE A 372 -15.39 -13.33 -5.29
C PHE A 372 -14.22 -14.17 -4.78
N TRP A 373 -14.50 -15.24 -4.01
CA TRP A 373 -13.48 -16.15 -3.51
C TRP A 373 -12.83 -16.95 -4.64
N LEU A 374 -13.64 -17.47 -5.56
CA LEU A 374 -13.16 -18.16 -6.75
C LEU A 374 -12.29 -17.23 -7.61
N TYR A 375 -12.69 -15.98 -7.80
CA TYR A 375 -11.92 -14.97 -8.52
C TYR A 375 -10.55 -14.73 -7.89
N GLU A 376 -10.50 -14.46 -6.58
CA GLU A 376 -9.22 -14.24 -5.87
C GLU A 376 -8.36 -15.51 -5.87
N TRP A 377 -8.97 -16.69 -5.77
CA TRP A 377 -8.28 -17.97 -5.85
C TRP A 377 -7.68 -18.23 -7.24
N LEU A 378 -8.44 -18.04 -8.32
CA LEU A 378 -7.95 -18.18 -9.69
C LEU A 378 -6.80 -17.20 -9.99
N ARG A 379 -6.87 -15.98 -9.46
CA ARG A 379 -5.77 -15.01 -9.57
C ARG A 379 -4.52 -15.45 -8.84
N ALA A 380 -4.67 -15.93 -7.60
CA ALA A 380 -3.55 -16.45 -6.83
C ALA A 380 -2.91 -17.67 -7.53
N ALA A 381 -3.73 -18.59 -8.04
CA ALA A 381 -3.30 -19.76 -8.79
C ALA A 381 -2.53 -19.37 -10.07
N HIS A 382 -3.07 -18.43 -10.87
CA HIS A 382 -2.42 -17.98 -12.10
C HIS A 382 -1.07 -17.29 -11.84
N THR A 383 -0.96 -16.55 -10.74
CA THR A 383 0.27 -15.81 -10.38
C THR A 383 1.27 -16.64 -9.57
N GLY A 384 0.90 -17.86 -9.14
CA GLY A 384 1.72 -18.68 -8.24
C GLY A 384 1.87 -18.09 -6.84
N PHE A 385 0.95 -17.20 -6.43
CA PHE A 385 1.04 -16.47 -5.18
C PHE A 385 0.61 -17.32 -3.97
N ARG A 386 1.47 -17.37 -2.93
CA ARG A 386 1.44 -18.34 -1.81
C ARG A 386 0.63 -17.96 -0.56
N VAL A 387 -0.08 -16.84 -0.52
CA VAL A 387 -0.59 -16.35 0.77
C VAL A 387 -2.09 -16.56 0.94
N SER A 388 -2.51 -16.75 2.20
CA SER A 388 -3.89 -16.95 2.63
C SER A 388 -4.86 -16.04 1.88
N ILE A 389 -6.03 -16.60 1.54
CA ILE A 389 -7.20 -15.82 1.11
C ILE A 389 -7.37 -14.70 2.15
N PHE A 390 -7.47 -13.47 1.65
CA PHE A 390 -7.46 -12.24 2.46
C PHE A 390 -6.13 -11.78 3.05
N HIS A 391 -4.97 -12.06 2.44
CA HIS A 391 -3.71 -11.40 2.87
C HIS A 391 -3.80 -9.86 2.97
N HIS A 392 -4.67 -9.23 2.18
CA HIS A 392 -4.98 -7.80 2.26
C HIS A 392 -5.75 -7.37 3.53
N LEU A 393 -6.00 -8.27 4.49
CA LEU A 393 -6.59 -7.98 5.80
C LEU A 393 -5.80 -6.97 6.61
N ARG A 394 -4.53 -6.73 6.26
CA ARG A 394 -3.72 -5.64 6.83
C ARG A 394 -4.48 -4.32 6.89
N GLU A 395 -5.23 -4.01 5.84
CA GLU A 395 -5.96 -2.75 5.77
C GLU A 395 -7.17 -2.68 6.71
N TRP A 396 -7.68 -3.81 7.22
CA TRP A 396 -8.82 -3.87 8.15
C TRP A 396 -8.38 -3.55 9.58
N PHE A 397 -7.30 -4.17 10.08
CA PHE A 397 -6.82 -3.88 11.43
C PHE A 397 -6.12 -2.52 11.53
N LEU A 398 -5.56 -2.01 10.42
CA LEU A 398 -4.98 -0.66 10.38
C LEU A 398 -6.02 0.45 10.18
N ALA A 399 -7.27 0.13 9.83
CA ALA A 399 -8.27 1.11 9.42
C ALA A 399 -8.46 2.24 10.44
N THR A 400 -8.50 1.92 11.74
CA THR A 400 -8.68 2.91 12.81
C THR A 400 -7.46 3.80 12.99
N ARG A 401 -6.25 3.26 12.87
CA ARG A 401 -5.01 4.06 12.94
C ARG A 401 -4.89 4.98 11.72
N HIS A 402 -5.24 4.49 10.54
CA HIS A 402 -5.33 5.31 9.34
C HIS A 402 -6.39 6.41 9.48
N MET A 403 -7.59 6.09 9.99
CA MET A 403 -8.63 7.09 10.22
C MET A 403 -8.20 8.16 11.22
N TYR A 404 -7.55 7.76 12.32
CA TYR A 404 -6.96 8.70 13.27
C TYR A 404 -5.91 9.61 12.60
N ALA A 405 -5.02 9.05 11.78
CA ALA A 405 -4.04 9.84 11.04
C ALA A 405 -4.69 10.83 10.07
N LEU A 406 -5.77 10.42 9.37
CA LEU A 406 -6.54 11.30 8.49
C LEU A 406 -7.22 12.43 9.26
N LEU A 407 -7.93 12.12 10.35
CA LEU A 407 -8.58 13.12 11.20
C LEU A 407 -7.56 14.09 11.76
N HIS A 408 -6.44 13.58 12.28
CA HIS A 408 -5.37 14.43 12.78
C HIS A 408 -4.80 15.33 11.68
N PHE A 409 -4.63 14.77 10.47
CA PHE A 409 -4.15 15.51 9.31
C PHE A 409 -5.10 16.65 8.90
N TYR A 410 -6.40 16.38 8.75
CA TYR A 410 -7.34 17.40 8.28
C TYR A 410 -7.81 18.37 9.36
N LEU A 411 -7.88 17.95 10.63
CA LEU A 411 -8.40 18.79 11.72
C LEU A 411 -7.32 19.67 12.34
N PHE A 412 -6.13 19.12 12.62
CA PHE A 412 -5.11 19.83 13.40
C PHE A 412 -3.97 20.41 12.53
N SER A 413 -3.66 19.81 11.38
CA SER A 413 -2.65 20.38 10.48
C SER A 413 -3.18 21.48 9.56
N PHE A 414 -4.49 21.73 9.50
CA PHE A 414 -5.07 22.79 8.66
C PHE A 414 -4.94 24.19 9.29
N GLN A 415 -4.80 24.28 10.62
CA GLN A 415 -4.71 25.55 11.37
C GLN A 415 -3.28 26.02 11.65
N SER A 416 -2.26 25.20 11.38
CA SER A 416 -0.88 25.55 11.65
C SER A 416 -0.05 25.55 10.37
N SER A 417 0.48 26.71 10.02
CA SER A 417 1.57 26.85 9.03
C SER A 417 2.81 26.02 9.40
N ASN A 418 2.89 25.50 10.63
CA ASN A 418 3.82 24.47 11.05
C ASN A 418 3.26 23.08 10.75
N LYS A 419 3.44 22.72 9.48
CA LYS A 419 3.51 21.39 8.89
C LYS A 419 3.78 20.29 9.92
N TRP A 420 3.14 19.12 9.76
CA TRP A 420 3.77 17.83 10.08
C TRP A 420 5.26 17.96 9.76
N PRO A 421 6.15 17.78 10.74
CA PRO A 421 7.43 18.50 10.78
C PRO A 421 8.05 18.44 9.40
N ALA A 422 8.39 19.60 8.84
CA ALA A 422 9.02 19.74 7.52
C ALA A 422 10.38 19.02 7.40
N ARG A 423 10.73 18.18 8.38
CA ARG A 423 11.81 17.22 8.40
C ARG A 423 11.27 15.89 7.86
N SER A 424 12.00 15.29 6.93
CA SER A 424 11.82 13.87 6.62
C SER A 424 11.88 13.09 7.93
N VAL A 425 10.74 12.62 8.43
CA VAL A 425 10.73 11.77 9.62
C VAL A 425 11.19 10.42 9.15
N VAL A 426 12.33 9.95 9.65
CA VAL A 426 12.86 8.61 9.38
C VAL A 426 11.84 7.58 9.86
N THR A 427 10.99 7.11 8.95
CA THR A 427 9.99 6.08 9.23
C THR A 427 10.68 4.73 9.28
N GLY A 428 11.24 4.37 10.42
CA GLY A 428 11.98 3.11 10.61
C GLY A 428 13.00 3.13 11.74
N SER A 429 13.30 4.29 12.33
CA SER A 429 14.25 4.43 13.44
C SER A 429 13.72 3.90 14.79
N THR A 430 12.41 3.70 14.91
CA THR A 430 11.79 3.10 16.10
C THR A 430 12.04 1.59 16.11
N GLN A 431 13.08 1.18 16.81
CA GLN A 431 13.38 -0.23 17.03
C GLN A 431 12.32 -0.88 17.93
N ASN A 432 11.93 -2.11 17.61
CA ASN A 432 11.08 -2.91 18.47
C ASN A 432 11.78 -3.15 19.81
N PRO A 433 11.10 -2.98 20.97
CA PRO A 433 11.66 -3.32 22.28
C PRO A 433 12.24 -4.74 22.35
N TRP A 434 11.72 -5.68 21.56
CA TRP A 434 12.19 -7.06 21.48
C TRP A 434 13.44 -7.25 20.63
N ASN A 435 13.79 -6.28 19.79
CA ASN A 435 15.04 -6.24 19.03
C ASN A 435 16.14 -5.44 19.77
N LEU A 436 15.81 -4.79 20.89
CA LEU A 436 16.80 -4.13 21.75
C LEU A 436 17.56 -5.15 22.61
N PRO A 437 18.86 -4.90 22.92
CA PRO A 437 19.66 -5.77 23.78
C PRO A 437 18.94 -6.09 25.09
N THR A 438 19.03 -7.34 25.57
CA THR A 438 18.30 -7.86 26.74
C THR A 438 18.52 -7.02 28.00
N ALA A 439 19.70 -6.41 28.14
CA ALA A 439 20.08 -5.56 29.27
C ALA A 439 19.27 -4.24 29.39
N SER A 440 18.53 -3.84 28.35
CA SER A 440 17.86 -2.53 28.32
C SER A 440 16.55 -2.46 29.11
N GLN A 441 15.79 -3.57 29.22
CA GLN A 441 14.45 -3.60 29.83
C GLN A 441 14.03 -5.02 30.23
N SER A 442 13.29 -5.16 31.34
CA SER A 442 12.72 -6.44 31.77
C SER A 442 11.69 -6.99 30.77
N GLN A 443 11.57 -8.32 30.68
CA GLN A 443 10.62 -8.99 29.78
C GLN A 443 9.16 -8.57 30.06
N ALA A 444 8.80 -8.40 31.34
CA ALA A 444 7.46 -7.94 31.74
C ALA A 444 7.15 -6.53 31.22
N LYS A 445 8.11 -5.60 31.26
CA LYS A 445 7.93 -4.24 30.75
C LYS A 445 7.76 -4.24 29.22
N ARG A 446 8.52 -5.07 28.50
CA ARG A 446 8.41 -5.23 27.04
C ARG A 446 7.05 -5.80 26.65
N PHE A 447 6.56 -6.80 27.39
CA PHE A 447 5.22 -7.37 27.17
C PHE A 447 4.13 -6.33 27.43
N TYR A 448 4.17 -5.64 28.58
CA TYR A 448 3.19 -4.62 28.94
C TYR A 448 3.09 -3.52 27.87
N GLN A 449 4.23 -3.00 27.40
CA GLN A 449 4.27 -1.98 26.34
C GLN A 449 3.69 -2.48 25.01
N GLY A 450 3.95 -3.74 24.64
CA GLY A 450 3.41 -4.34 23.42
C GLY A 450 1.92 -4.64 23.51
N PHE A 451 1.46 -5.17 24.65
CA PHE A 451 0.08 -5.59 24.85
C PHE A 451 -0.89 -4.41 24.93
N PHE A 452 -0.50 -3.32 25.59
CA PHE A 452 -1.29 -2.10 25.69
C PHE A 452 -1.00 -1.07 24.58
N ALA A 453 -0.29 -1.46 23.52
CA ALA A 453 -0.10 -0.61 22.36
C ALA A 453 -1.48 -0.23 21.77
N PRO A 454 -1.70 1.03 21.34
CA PRO A 454 -3.02 1.49 20.90
C PRO A 454 -3.67 0.60 19.83
N THR A 455 -2.87 0.12 18.88
CA THR A 455 -3.35 -0.74 17.79
C THR A 455 -3.82 -2.11 18.29
N VAL A 456 -3.15 -2.67 19.30
CA VAL A 456 -3.52 -3.96 19.93
C VAL A 456 -4.79 -3.79 20.74
N SER A 457 -4.89 -2.75 21.56
CA SER A 457 -6.08 -2.44 22.36
C SER A 457 -7.33 -2.24 21.49
N ILE A 458 -7.21 -1.49 20.38
CA ILE A 458 -8.31 -1.30 19.42
C ILE A 458 -8.73 -2.64 18.80
N SER A 459 -7.76 -3.48 18.40
CA SER A 459 -8.04 -4.79 17.82
C SER A 459 -8.70 -5.73 18.82
N MET A 460 -8.32 -5.66 20.10
CA MET A 460 -8.97 -6.41 21.17
C MET A 460 -10.43 -6.00 21.35
N ILE A 461 -10.73 -4.69 21.32
CA ILE A 461 -12.10 -4.17 21.40
C ILE A 461 -12.93 -4.68 20.22
N TYR A 462 -12.42 -4.61 18.98
CA TYR A 462 -13.15 -5.12 17.81
C TYR A 462 -13.35 -6.63 17.86
N PHE A 463 -12.33 -7.38 18.26
CA PHE A 463 -12.44 -8.83 18.40
C PHE A 463 -13.51 -9.22 19.43
N MET A 464 -13.40 -8.71 20.66
CA MET A 464 -14.32 -9.04 21.75
C MET A 464 -15.72 -8.51 21.48
N GLY A 465 -15.85 -7.27 21.00
CA GLY A 465 -17.14 -6.68 20.65
C GLY A 465 -17.87 -7.47 19.57
N THR A 466 -17.17 -7.87 18.50
CA THR A 466 -17.76 -8.70 17.44
C THR A 466 -18.12 -10.09 17.95
N PHE A 467 -17.23 -10.74 18.71
CA PHE A 467 -17.47 -12.08 19.24
C PHE A 467 -18.69 -12.12 20.18
N VAL A 468 -18.77 -11.18 21.14
CA VAL A 468 -19.88 -11.09 22.09
C VAL A 468 -21.19 -10.78 21.38
N THR A 469 -21.19 -9.89 20.39
CA THR A 469 -22.42 -9.51 19.67
C THR A 469 -22.90 -10.61 18.74
N ILE A 470 -22.02 -11.43 18.16
CA ILE A 470 -22.39 -12.67 17.47
C ILE A 470 -23.07 -13.63 18.46
N ALA A 471 -22.46 -13.90 19.61
CA ALA A 471 -23.02 -14.82 20.61
C ALA A 471 -24.38 -14.33 21.12
N TYR A 472 -24.51 -13.02 21.40
CA TYR A 472 -25.77 -12.39 21.79
C TYR A 472 -26.82 -12.48 20.68
N SER A 473 -26.45 -12.23 19.42
CA SER A 473 -27.38 -12.30 18.28
C SER A 473 -27.90 -13.73 18.10
N ILE A 474 -27.05 -14.74 18.23
CA ILE A 474 -27.46 -16.15 18.18
C ILE A 474 -28.40 -16.46 19.36
N TRP A 475 -27.99 -16.12 20.58
CA TRP A 475 -28.78 -16.37 21.79
C TRP A 475 -30.17 -15.71 21.75
N SER A 476 -30.24 -14.44 21.35
CA SER A 476 -31.51 -13.70 21.25
C SER A 476 -32.48 -14.30 20.22
N CYS A 477 -31.98 -14.83 19.10
CA CYS A 477 -32.83 -15.52 18.11
C CYS A 477 -33.42 -16.82 18.67
N TYR A 478 -32.66 -17.57 19.47
CA TYR A 478 -33.14 -18.79 20.11
C TYR A 478 -34.11 -18.50 21.27
N SER A 479 -33.85 -17.48 22.09
CA SER A 479 -34.70 -17.15 23.23
C SER A 479 -36.09 -16.62 22.84
N GLU A 480 -36.20 -15.97 21.68
CA GLU A 480 -37.46 -15.42 21.17
C GLU A 480 -38.40 -16.48 20.54
N ASN A 481 -38.07 -17.78 20.59
CA ASN A 481 -38.82 -18.86 19.92
C ASN A 481 -39.12 -18.54 18.43
N SER A 482 -38.21 -17.81 17.79
CA SER A 482 -38.44 -17.30 16.45
C SER A 482 -38.10 -18.32 15.37
N GLU A 483 -38.89 -18.34 14.29
CA GLU A 483 -38.60 -19.11 13.09
C GLU A 483 -37.18 -18.82 12.58
N ASN A 484 -36.57 -19.81 11.92
CA ASN A 484 -35.21 -19.75 11.36
C ASN A 484 -34.94 -18.48 10.53
N ASP A 485 -35.98 -17.87 9.96
CA ASP A 485 -35.94 -16.63 9.19
C ASP A 485 -35.31 -15.44 9.94
N LYS A 486 -35.47 -15.34 11.27
CA LYS A 486 -34.82 -14.27 12.04
C LYS A 486 -33.30 -14.44 12.12
N LEU A 487 -32.81 -15.68 12.13
CA LEU A 487 -31.37 -15.96 12.16
C LEU A 487 -30.73 -15.54 10.81
N PHE A 488 -31.38 -15.89 9.70
CA PHE A 488 -30.91 -15.61 8.34
C PHE A 488 -31.01 -14.14 7.93
N THR A 489 -31.91 -13.40 8.55
CA THR A 489 -32.03 -11.95 8.33
C THR A 489 -31.14 -11.12 9.27
N ARG A 490 -30.36 -11.78 10.14
CA ARG A 490 -29.42 -11.16 11.09
C ARG A 490 -28.00 -11.72 10.92
N VAL A 491 -27.53 -12.55 11.86
CA VAL A 491 -26.12 -13.01 11.95
C VAL A 491 -25.77 -14.02 10.87
N ALA A 492 -26.71 -14.89 10.46
CA ALA A 492 -26.46 -15.93 9.47
C ALA A 492 -26.61 -15.45 8.01
N TRP A 493 -26.86 -14.16 7.81
CA TRP A 493 -26.81 -13.54 6.49
C TRP A 493 -25.38 -13.65 5.92
N PRO A 494 -25.15 -14.21 4.71
CA PRO A 494 -23.79 -14.56 4.27
C PRO A 494 -22.80 -13.38 4.21
N PRO A 495 -23.18 -12.18 3.72
CA PRO A 495 -22.34 -10.99 3.84
C PRO A 495 -22.02 -10.58 5.28
N MET A 496 -22.94 -10.79 6.22
CA MET A 496 -22.72 -10.49 7.63
C MET A 496 -21.68 -11.44 8.23
N LEU A 497 -21.81 -12.75 7.94
CA LEU A 497 -20.83 -13.75 8.32
C LEU A 497 -19.44 -13.43 7.76
N LEU A 498 -19.36 -13.02 6.49
CA LEU A 498 -18.10 -12.62 5.88
C LEU A 498 -17.51 -11.39 6.59
N LEU A 499 -18.30 -10.35 6.86
CA LEU A 499 -17.81 -9.15 7.55
C LEU A 499 -17.35 -9.47 8.98
N CYS A 500 -18.10 -10.28 9.71
CA CYS A 500 -17.71 -10.78 11.03
C CYS A 500 -16.38 -11.56 10.96
N TYR A 501 -16.26 -12.47 10.00
CA TYR A 501 -15.04 -13.22 9.75
C TYR A 501 -13.85 -12.28 9.47
N LEU A 502 -14.00 -11.28 8.61
CA LEU A 502 -12.93 -10.33 8.29
C LEU A 502 -12.51 -9.50 9.52
N ILE A 503 -13.47 -9.04 10.34
CA ILE A 503 -13.17 -8.28 11.57
C ILE A 503 -12.44 -9.15 12.58
N LEU A 504 -12.92 -10.37 12.83
CA LEU A 504 -12.30 -11.30 13.78
C LEU A 504 -10.89 -11.70 13.33
N THR A 505 -10.73 -12.13 12.07
CA THR A 505 -9.44 -12.61 11.55
C THR A 505 -8.40 -11.50 11.42
N SER A 506 -8.79 -10.30 11.00
CA SER A 506 -7.85 -9.16 10.95
C SER A 506 -7.40 -8.73 12.35
N SER A 507 -8.33 -8.69 13.31
CA SER A 507 -8.03 -8.32 14.70
C SER A 507 -7.09 -9.30 15.41
N LEU A 508 -7.02 -10.56 14.95
CA LEU A 508 -6.07 -11.54 15.49
C LEU A 508 -4.61 -11.21 15.18
N THR A 509 -4.32 -10.47 14.10
CA THR A 509 -2.94 -10.19 13.70
C THR A 509 -2.19 -9.34 14.73
N PRO A 510 -2.70 -8.17 15.18
CA PRO A 510 -2.07 -7.39 16.24
C PRO A 510 -2.01 -8.14 17.58
N LEU A 511 -3.05 -8.91 17.92
CA LEU A 511 -3.09 -9.74 19.14
C LEU A 511 -2.01 -10.82 19.13
N ARG A 512 -1.82 -11.50 17.99
CA ARG A 512 -0.75 -12.49 17.82
C ARG A 512 0.63 -11.83 17.96
N CYS A 513 0.80 -10.63 17.41
CA CYS A 513 2.06 -9.89 17.50
C CYS A 513 2.37 -9.40 18.93
N SER A 514 1.38 -9.25 19.81
CA SER A 514 1.61 -8.90 21.22
C SER A 514 1.99 -10.11 22.07
N ILE A 515 1.42 -11.28 21.78
CA ILE A 515 1.73 -12.56 22.46
C ILE A 515 3.05 -13.16 21.96
N TRP A 516 3.27 -13.15 20.64
CA TRP A 516 4.49 -13.58 19.97
C TRP A 516 5.14 -12.40 19.24
N PRO A 517 6.01 -11.65 19.94
CA PRO A 517 6.62 -10.46 19.38
C PRO A 517 7.44 -10.72 18.12
N LEU A 518 7.34 -9.77 17.19
CA LEU A 518 8.07 -9.79 15.94
C LEU A 518 9.58 -9.71 16.17
N ARG A 519 10.31 -10.69 15.66
CA ARG A 519 11.78 -10.69 15.68
C ARG A 519 12.29 -10.45 14.27
N TYR A 520 12.97 -9.33 14.08
CA TYR A 520 13.52 -8.96 12.78
C TYR A 520 14.96 -9.49 12.70
N PRO A 521 15.37 -10.12 11.58
CA PRO A 521 16.75 -10.53 11.38
C PRO A 521 17.73 -9.37 11.58
N ASN A 522 18.90 -9.67 12.16
CA ASN A 522 19.95 -8.67 12.33
C ASN A 522 20.49 -8.25 10.96
N ARG A 523 20.37 -6.95 10.65
CA ARG A 523 20.85 -6.35 9.39
C ARG A 523 22.25 -6.80 9.01
N LYS A 524 23.23 -6.69 9.92
CA LYS A 524 24.64 -6.99 9.62
C LYS A 524 24.86 -8.46 9.30
N LEU A 525 24.08 -9.36 9.90
CA LEU A 525 24.17 -10.80 9.63
C LEU A 525 23.55 -11.17 8.27
N SER A 526 22.56 -10.40 7.81
CA SER A 526 21.92 -10.60 6.50
C SER A 526 22.78 -10.10 5.33
N LEU A 527 23.78 -9.26 5.59
CA LEU A 527 24.67 -8.70 4.57
C LEU A 527 25.94 -9.55 4.41
N GLY A 528 26.40 -9.66 3.17
CA GLY A 528 27.66 -10.29 2.80
C GLY A 528 28.41 -9.44 1.75
N PRO A 529 29.53 -9.95 1.22
CA PRO A 529 30.27 -9.25 0.16
C PRO A 529 29.40 -9.07 -1.08
N HIS A 530 29.48 -7.91 -1.71
CA HIS A 530 28.74 -7.63 -2.95
C HIS A 530 29.31 -8.46 -4.12
N PRO A 531 28.47 -9.03 -5.00
CA PRO A 531 28.92 -9.92 -6.08
C PRO A 531 29.96 -9.30 -7.02
N ASN A 532 29.85 -8.00 -7.29
CA ASN A 532 30.71 -7.31 -8.25
C ASN A 532 31.86 -6.53 -7.63
N HIS A 533 31.90 -6.35 -6.30
CA HIS A 533 32.91 -5.47 -5.69
C HIS A 533 33.18 -5.80 -4.21
N ALA A 534 34.46 -6.01 -3.87
CA ALA A 534 34.87 -6.47 -2.54
C ALA A 534 34.55 -5.49 -1.39
N GLN A 535 34.55 -4.18 -1.66
CA GLN A 535 34.28 -3.15 -0.64
C GLN A 535 32.79 -2.80 -0.50
N ALA A 536 31.92 -3.30 -1.38
CA ALA A 536 30.48 -3.10 -1.26
C ALA A 536 29.86 -4.31 -0.53
N VAL A 537 28.71 -4.09 0.09
CA VAL A 537 27.93 -5.15 0.74
C VAL A 537 26.58 -5.31 0.05
N PHE A 538 26.03 -6.51 0.12
CA PHE A 538 24.71 -6.81 -0.42
C PHE A 538 24.05 -7.93 0.39
N PRO A 539 22.71 -8.06 0.40
CA PRO A 539 22.06 -9.20 1.00
C PRO A 539 22.60 -10.52 0.42
N LYS A 540 22.94 -11.44 1.31
CA LYS A 540 23.49 -12.75 0.96
C LYS A 540 22.54 -13.54 0.06
N GLU A 541 23.08 -14.50 -0.69
CA GLU A 541 22.30 -15.33 -1.62
C GLU A 541 21.16 -16.07 -0.91
N ASP A 542 21.41 -16.66 0.26
CA ASP A 542 20.39 -17.35 1.07
C ASP A 542 19.25 -16.40 1.47
N VAL A 543 19.57 -15.17 1.88
CA VAL A 543 18.58 -14.13 2.20
C VAL A 543 17.76 -13.75 0.96
N ARG A 544 18.42 -13.53 -0.19
CA ARG A 544 17.72 -13.22 -1.46
C ARG A 544 16.82 -14.37 -1.91
N LEU A 545 17.29 -15.60 -1.81
CA LEU A 545 16.52 -16.79 -2.11
C LEU A 545 15.33 -16.96 -1.16
N ALA A 546 15.48 -16.65 0.14
CA ALA A 546 14.38 -16.67 1.09
C ALA A 546 13.28 -15.67 0.73
N VAL A 547 13.67 -14.45 0.34
CA VAL A 547 12.72 -13.42 -0.14
C VAL A 547 12.01 -13.89 -1.42
N MET A 548 12.73 -14.48 -2.38
CA MET A 548 12.14 -15.03 -3.61
C MET A 548 11.20 -16.22 -3.36
N LYS A 549 11.54 -17.10 -2.41
CA LYS A 549 10.72 -18.25 -2.04
C LYS A 549 9.34 -17.85 -1.52
N ARG A 550 9.20 -16.67 -0.92
CA ARG A 550 7.90 -16.13 -0.51
C ARG A 550 6.97 -15.85 -1.70
N GLN A 551 7.54 -15.56 -2.87
CA GLN A 551 6.79 -15.22 -4.08
C GLN A 551 6.55 -16.37 -5.05
N ARG A 552 7.23 -17.53 -4.89
CA ARG A 552 7.08 -18.69 -5.79
C ARG A 552 6.28 -19.80 -5.11
N PRO A 553 5.31 -20.49 -5.73
CA PRO A 553 4.35 -21.44 -5.11
C PRO A 553 4.97 -22.77 -4.64
N PRO A 554 4.38 -23.52 -3.67
CA PRO A 554 4.60 -24.95 -3.51
C PRO A 554 3.32 -25.52 -4.10
N LEU A 555 3.21 -25.69 -5.40
CA LEU A 555 1.98 -26.25 -5.94
C LEU A 555 1.63 -27.52 -5.13
N GLY A 556 0.53 -27.46 -4.36
CA GLY A 556 0.08 -28.52 -3.46
C GLY A 556 0.37 -28.34 -1.96
N GLU A 557 -0.43 -27.52 -1.27
CA GLU A 557 -1.04 -28.06 -0.04
C GLU A 557 -2.52 -28.31 -0.34
N PHE A 558 -2.90 -29.57 -0.22
CA PHE A 558 -4.21 -30.17 -0.53
C PHE A 558 -5.39 -29.35 0.04
N TYR A 559 -5.16 -28.61 1.13
CA TYR A 559 -6.16 -27.89 1.89
C TYR A 559 -6.87 -26.77 1.11
N HIS A 560 -6.18 -25.96 0.29
CA HIS A 560 -6.85 -24.83 -0.38
C HIS A 560 -7.63 -25.23 -1.64
N LEU A 561 -7.19 -26.28 -2.34
CA LEU A 561 -7.91 -26.88 -3.48
C LEU A 561 -9.22 -27.54 -3.05
N VAL A 562 -9.31 -28.00 -1.79
CA VAL A 562 -10.50 -28.65 -1.24
C VAL A 562 -11.36 -27.67 -0.44
N LEU A 563 -10.76 -26.83 0.41
CA LEU A 563 -11.50 -25.96 1.34
C LEU A 563 -12.38 -24.94 0.62
N VAL A 564 -11.89 -24.30 -0.45
CA VAL A 564 -12.71 -23.32 -1.19
C VAL A 564 -13.92 -24.04 -1.82
N PRO A 565 -13.76 -25.05 -2.71
CA PRO A 565 -14.91 -25.76 -3.27
C PRO A 565 -15.85 -26.36 -2.22
N VAL A 566 -15.34 -26.91 -1.11
CA VAL A 566 -16.15 -27.47 -0.03
C VAL A 566 -16.95 -26.39 0.69
N VAL A 567 -16.35 -25.25 1.03
CA VAL A 567 -17.06 -24.12 1.65
C VAL A 567 -18.08 -23.52 0.67
N LEU A 568 -17.73 -23.39 -0.61
CA LEU A 568 -18.67 -22.90 -1.64
C LEU A 568 -19.84 -23.87 -1.82
N ALA A 569 -19.57 -25.18 -1.86
CA ALA A 569 -20.60 -26.22 -1.96
C ALA A 569 -21.48 -26.27 -0.70
N ALA A 570 -20.90 -26.12 0.49
CA ALA A 570 -21.64 -26.08 1.75
C ALA A 570 -22.54 -24.83 1.83
N LEU A 571 -22.02 -23.65 1.49
CA LEU A 571 -22.80 -22.41 1.45
C LEU A 571 -23.91 -22.48 0.41
N MET A 572 -23.66 -23.08 -0.76
CA MET A 572 -24.64 -23.21 -1.83
C MET A 572 -25.72 -24.26 -1.50
N TYR A 573 -25.34 -25.40 -0.93
CA TYR A 573 -26.29 -26.38 -0.39
C TYR A 573 -27.19 -25.73 0.66
N PHE A 574 -26.59 -24.98 1.58
CA PHE A 574 -27.32 -24.29 2.64
C PHE A 574 -28.28 -23.22 2.11
N ALA A 575 -27.90 -22.47 1.07
CA ALA A 575 -28.77 -21.49 0.42
C ALA A 575 -29.92 -22.11 -0.42
N LEU A 576 -29.80 -23.39 -0.81
CA LEU A 576 -30.83 -24.11 -1.56
C LEU A 576 -31.81 -24.86 -0.66
N VAL A 577 -31.38 -25.26 0.53
CA VAL A 577 -32.17 -26.07 1.49
C VAL A 577 -32.99 -25.20 2.44
N VAL A 578 -32.50 -23.99 2.76
CA VAL A 578 -33.21 -22.96 3.56
C VAL A 578 -34.09 -22.12 2.64
#